data_AF-A0A9E4BNV8-F1
#
_entry.id   AF-A0A9E4BNV8-F1
#
_cell.length_a   1.000
_cell.length_b   1.000
_cell.length_c   1.000
_cell.angle_alpha   90.00
_cell.angle_beta   90.00
_cell.angle_gamma   90.00
#
_symmetry.space_group_name_H-M   'P 1'
#
loop_
_entity.id
_entity.type
_entity.pdbx_description
1 polymer ?
#
loop_
_entity_poly.entity_id
_entity_poly.type
_entity_poly.pdbx_seq_one_letter_code
_entity_poly.pdbx_strand_id
1 'polypeptide(L)'
;MSEQIRQTRIMHEALADLNRQGATSVCPGDLAEYMRNRNLPMDTWAIVGELNRLTELGLANFDAETASWQLAPDRDFAEVLEQWRADSKLTNHSNSGGVDSG
;
A
#
# COMPACT_ATOMS: atom_id res chain seq x y z
N MET A 1 -10.04 7.78 9.57
CA MET A 1 -9.04 7.13 8.68
C MET A 1 -8.63 8.18 7.66
N SER A 2 -7.32 8.40 7.42
CA SER A 2 -6.90 9.40 6.43
C SER A 2 -7.28 8.95 5.01
N GLU A 3 -7.49 9.90 4.11
CA GLU A 3 -7.81 9.63 2.70
C GLU A 3 -6.75 8.74 2.04
N GLN A 4 -5.49 8.96 2.39
CA GLN A 4 -4.36 8.16 1.90
C GLN A 4 -4.47 6.69 2.32
N ILE A 5 -4.76 6.40 3.60
CA ILE A 5 -4.95 5.01 4.07
C ILE A 5 -6.12 4.35 3.34
N ARG A 6 -7.20 5.10 3.06
CA ARG A 6 -8.33 4.60 2.30
C ARG A 6 -7.92 4.23 0.87
N GLN A 7 -7.15 5.07 0.19
CA GLN A 7 -6.67 4.81 -1.17
C GLN A 7 -5.72 3.60 -1.21
N THR A 8 -4.77 3.53 -0.28
CA THR A 8 -3.85 2.38 -0.18
C THR A 8 -4.61 1.08 0.07
N ARG A 9 -5.66 1.12 0.91
CA ARG A 9 -6.53 -0.04 1.15
C ARG A 9 -7.26 -0.48 -0.13
N ILE A 10 -7.87 0.45 -0.85
CA ILE A 10 -8.55 0.15 -2.12
C ILE A 10 -7.57 -0.49 -3.11
N MET A 11 -6.34 0.01 -3.19
CA MET A 11 -5.32 -0.54 -4.07
C MET A 11 -4.92 -1.97 -3.67
N HIS A 12 -4.75 -2.21 -2.36
CA HIS A 12 -4.48 -3.55 -1.84
C HIS A 12 -5.62 -4.53 -2.18
N GLU A 13 -6.87 -4.13 -1.97
CA GLU A 13 -8.05 -4.93 -2.30
C GLU A 13 -8.11 -5.23 -3.81
N ALA A 14 -7.80 -4.24 -4.67
CA ALA A 14 -7.76 -4.44 -6.12
C ALA A 14 -6.68 -5.45 -6.55
N LEU A 15 -5.47 -5.34 -6.01
CA LEU A 15 -4.37 -6.26 -6.28
C LEU A 15 -4.70 -7.68 -5.78
N ALA A 16 -5.26 -7.80 -4.58
CA ALA A 16 -5.67 -9.07 -4.00
C ALA A 16 -6.78 -9.74 -4.82
N ASP A 17 -7.75 -8.98 -5.30
CA ASP A 17 -8.82 -9.49 -6.15
C ASP A 17 -8.31 -10.00 -7.50
N LEU A 18 -7.36 -9.29 -8.13
CA LEU A 18 -6.72 -9.75 -9.37
C LEU A 18 -5.91 -11.03 -9.12
N ASN A 19 -5.18 -11.10 -8.01
CA ASN A 19 -4.46 -12.31 -7.60
C ASN A 19 -5.43 -13.49 -7.36
N ARG A 20 -6.58 -13.26 -6.72
CA ARG A 20 -7.65 -14.27 -6.56
C ARG A 20 -8.26 -14.75 -7.87
N GLN A 21 -8.19 -13.92 -8.93
CA GLN A 21 -8.60 -14.28 -10.28
C GLN A 21 -7.50 -15.04 -11.07
N GLY A 22 -6.35 -15.28 -10.43
CA GLY A 22 -5.24 -16.02 -11.03
C GLY A 22 -4.15 -15.13 -11.65
N ALA A 23 -4.23 -13.81 -11.52
CA ALA A 23 -3.17 -12.92 -11.98
C ALA A 23 -1.96 -13.01 -11.04
N THR A 24 -0.87 -13.62 -11.50
CA THR A 24 0.38 -13.76 -10.73
C THR A 24 1.30 -12.55 -10.86
N SER A 25 0.98 -11.61 -11.74
CA SER A 25 1.74 -10.40 -12.05
C SER A 25 0.74 -9.37 -12.56
N VAL A 26 0.77 -8.18 -11.98
CA VAL A 26 -0.21 -7.13 -12.25
C VAL A 26 0.52 -5.83 -12.57
N CYS A 27 0.27 -5.29 -13.76
CA CYS A 27 0.82 -4.00 -14.19
C CYS A 27 -0.14 -2.86 -13.77
N PRO A 28 0.36 -1.60 -13.68
CA PRO A 28 -0.49 -0.46 -13.38
C PRO A 28 -1.66 -0.29 -14.36
N GLY A 29 -1.48 -0.69 -15.62
CA GLY A 29 -2.53 -0.68 -16.65
C GLY A 29 -3.69 -1.63 -16.33
N ASP A 30 -3.39 -2.84 -15.84
CA ASP A 30 -4.40 -3.84 -15.47
C ASP A 30 -5.25 -3.32 -14.30
N LEU A 31 -4.62 -2.68 -13.32
CA LEU A 31 -5.31 -2.04 -12.20
C LEU A 31 -6.14 -0.84 -12.66
N ALA A 32 -5.62 -0.01 -13.56
CA ALA A 32 -6.38 1.13 -14.09
C ALA A 32 -7.66 0.67 -14.81
N GLU A 33 -7.56 -0.40 -15.61
CA GLU A 33 -8.71 -1.02 -16.27
C GLU A 33 -9.68 -1.63 -15.25
N TYR A 34 -9.15 -2.41 -14.31
CA TYR A 34 -9.93 -3.04 -13.24
C TYR A 34 -10.72 -2.02 -12.40
N MET A 35 -10.08 -0.90 -12.04
CA MET A 35 -10.70 0.19 -11.28
C MET A 35 -11.76 0.94 -12.10
N ARG A 36 -11.51 1.15 -13.41
CA ARG A 36 -12.49 1.74 -14.33
C ARG A 36 -13.74 0.86 -14.45
N ASN A 37 -13.58 -0.46 -14.56
CA ASN A 37 -14.69 -1.41 -14.61
C ASN A 37 -15.54 -1.44 -13.32
N ARG A 38 -14.99 -0.94 -12.21
CA ARG A 38 -15.69 -0.78 -10.92
C ARG A 38 -16.27 0.63 -10.69
N ASN A 39 -16.28 1.50 -11.70
CA ASN A 39 -16.67 2.91 -11.58
C ASN A 39 -15.85 3.70 -10.55
N LEU A 40 -14.58 3.31 -10.35
CA LEU A 40 -13.64 3.98 -9.45
C LEU A 40 -12.36 4.37 -10.21
N PRO A 41 -12.44 5.15 -11.30
CA PRO A 41 -11.27 5.45 -12.10
C PRO A 41 -10.18 6.14 -11.26
N MET A 42 -8.96 5.64 -11.38
CA MET A 42 -7.78 6.20 -10.74
C MET A 42 -6.73 6.48 -11.82
N ASP A 43 -6.01 7.60 -11.66
CA ASP A 43 -4.91 7.94 -12.55
C ASP A 43 -3.75 6.94 -12.42
N THR A 44 -3.13 6.58 -13.54
CA THR A 44 -2.06 5.57 -13.55
C THR A 44 -0.88 5.94 -12.65
N TRP A 45 -0.52 7.23 -12.53
CA TRP A 45 0.55 7.65 -11.61
C TRP A 45 0.13 7.57 -10.15
N ALA A 46 -1.14 7.82 -9.84
CA ALA A 46 -1.67 7.59 -8.50
C ALA A 46 -1.62 6.08 -8.15
N ILE A 47 -1.97 5.21 -9.10
CA ILE A 47 -1.84 3.75 -8.94
C ILE A 47 -0.39 3.35 -8.63
N VAL A 48 0.57 3.84 -9.42
CA VAL A 48 2.00 3.58 -9.19
C VAL A 48 2.43 4.06 -7.80
N GLY A 49 1.98 5.25 -7.37
CA GLY A 49 2.25 5.76 -6.03
C GLY A 49 1.73 4.86 -4.91
N GLU A 50 0.51 4.32 -5.06
CA GLU A 50 -0.07 3.40 -4.09
C GLU A 50 0.60 2.03 -4.11
N LEU A 51 0.98 1.51 -5.28
CA LEU A 51 1.73 0.24 -5.40
C LEU A 51 3.13 0.33 -4.76
N ASN A 52 3.83 1.45 -4.94
CA ASN A 52 5.09 1.70 -4.25
C ASN A 52 4.89 1.70 -2.73
N ARG A 53 3.82 2.34 -2.23
CA ARG A 53 3.50 2.30 -0.80
C ARG A 53 3.20 0.90 -0.30
N LEU A 54 2.44 0.10 -1.05
CA LEU A 54 2.21 -1.31 -0.68
C LEU A 54 3.52 -2.09 -0.62
N THR A 55 4.47 -1.77 -1.50
CA THR A 55 5.80 -2.38 -1.50
C THR A 55 6.60 -1.97 -0.25
N GLU A 56 6.59 -0.70 0.12
CA GLU A 56 7.22 -0.19 1.35
C GLU A 56 6.61 -0.82 2.62
N LEU A 57 5.30 -1.09 2.60
CA LEU A 57 4.56 -1.75 3.68
C LEU A 57 4.75 -3.28 3.70
N GLY A 58 5.45 -3.85 2.70
CA GLY A 58 5.65 -5.29 2.56
C GLY A 58 4.36 -6.06 2.21
N LEU A 59 3.37 -5.37 1.63
CA LEU A 59 2.10 -5.94 1.17
C LEU A 59 2.12 -6.32 -0.31
N ALA A 60 3.11 -5.83 -1.06
CA ALA A 60 3.34 -6.18 -2.45
C ALA A 60 4.84 -6.30 -2.73
N ASN A 61 5.19 -7.04 -3.78
CA ASN A 61 6.55 -7.15 -4.30
C ASN A 61 6.59 -6.56 -5.72
N PHE A 62 7.56 -5.69 -5.98
CA PHE A 62 7.81 -5.17 -7.32
C PHE A 62 8.82 -6.03 -8.05
N ASP A 63 8.47 -6.49 -9.26
CA ASP A 63 9.37 -7.13 -10.19
C ASP A 63 9.86 -6.12 -11.23
N ALA A 64 11.15 -5.79 -11.16
CA ALA A 64 11.78 -4.82 -12.04
C ALA A 64 11.97 -5.33 -13.48
N GLU A 65 11.99 -6.66 -13.72
CA GLU A 65 12.13 -7.23 -15.06
C GLU A 65 10.84 -7.03 -15.87
N THR A 66 9.70 -7.25 -15.21
CA THR A 66 8.38 -7.15 -15.85
C THR A 66 7.66 -5.83 -15.60
N ALA A 67 8.22 -4.97 -14.75
CA ALA A 67 7.60 -3.74 -14.26
C ALA A 67 6.20 -3.99 -13.66
N SER A 68 6.07 -5.07 -12.90
CA SER A 68 4.79 -5.55 -12.37
C SER A 68 4.82 -5.73 -10.86
N TRP A 69 3.64 -5.80 -10.25
CA TRP A 69 3.47 -6.04 -8.83
C TRP A 69 2.80 -7.40 -8.57
N GLN A 70 3.23 -8.02 -7.49
CA GLN A 70 2.67 -9.26 -6.97
C GLN A 70 2.22 -9.03 -5.54
N LEU A 71 1.12 -9.67 -5.12
CA LEU A 71 0.70 -9.64 -3.74
C LEU A 71 1.75 -10.36 -2.87
N ALA A 72 2.14 -9.76 -1.75
CA ALA A 72 3.03 -10.44 -0.81
C ALA A 72 2.25 -11.60 -0.13
N PRO A 73 2.85 -12.79 0.00
CA PRO A 73 2.21 -13.88 0.73
C PRO A 73 2.11 -13.56 2.22
N ASP A 74 1.03 -14.02 2.84
CA ASP A 74 0.85 -14.08 4.30
C ASP A 74 0.93 -12.74 5.05
N ARG A 75 0.52 -11.63 4.40
CA ARG A 75 0.47 -10.30 5.04
C ARG A 75 -0.93 -9.70 4.94
N ASP A 76 -1.53 -9.41 6.10
CA ASP A 76 -2.83 -8.74 6.19
C ASP A 76 -2.66 -7.22 6.28
N PHE A 77 -3.45 -6.48 5.51
CA PHE A 77 -3.43 -5.02 5.50
C PHE A 77 -3.73 -4.40 6.87
N ALA A 78 -4.67 -4.96 7.63
CA ALA A 78 -5.06 -4.48 8.94
C ALA A 78 -3.92 -4.65 9.96
N GLU A 79 -3.24 -5.80 9.94
CA GLU A 79 -2.07 -6.06 10.79
C GLU A 79 -0.95 -5.05 10.50
N VAL A 80 -0.62 -4.86 9.22
CA VAL A 80 0.41 -3.90 8.79
C VAL A 80 0.04 -2.47 9.19
N LEU A 81 -1.24 -2.10 9.07
CA LEU A 81 -1.71 -0.77 9.46
C LEU A 81 -1.66 -0.54 10.98
N GLU A 82 -1.97 -1.57 11.78
CA GLU A 82 -1.85 -1.51 13.23
C GLU A 82 -0.38 -1.33 13.67
N GLN A 83 0.52 -2.13 13.07
CA GLN A 83 1.95 -2.00 13.30
C GLN A 83 2.47 -0.61 12.92
N TRP A 84 2.14 -0.11 11.73
CA TRP A 84 2.54 1.21 11.26
C TRP A 84 2.06 2.35 12.18
N ARG A 85 0.82 2.23 12.70
CA ARG A 85 0.28 3.18 13.67
C ARG A 85 0.99 3.11 15.01
N ALA A 86 1.39 1.93 15.46
CA ALA A 86 2.15 1.76 16.70
C ALA A 86 3.54 2.39 16.55
N ASP A 87 4.24 2.12 15.46
CA ASP A 87 5.57 2.67 15.18
C ASP A 87 5.56 4.20 15.04
N SER A 88 4.55 4.74 14.36
CA SER A 88 4.36 6.19 14.21
C SER A 88 4.05 6.91 15.53
N LYS A 89 3.49 6.21 16.53
CA LYS A 89 3.28 6.76 17.88
C LYS A 89 4.56 6.72 18.71
N LEU A 90 5.40 5.70 18.52
CA LEU A 90 6.69 5.55 19.20
C LEU A 90 7.70 6.63 18.75
N THR A 91 7.71 6.99 17.46
CA THR A 91 8.61 8.04 16.94
C THR A 91 8.24 9.45 17.42
N ASN A 92 6.96 9.74 17.67
CA ASN A 92 6.52 11.05 18.15
C ASN A 92 6.75 11.29 19.67
N HIS A 93 7.05 10.25 20.46
CA HIS A 93 7.33 10.40 21.90
C HIS A 93 8.82 10.56 22.26
N SER A 94 9.73 10.44 21.30
CA SER A 94 11.17 10.53 21.57
C SER A 94 11.78 11.95 21.49
N ASN A 95 10.97 13.01 21.33
CA ASN A 95 11.51 14.38 21.15
C ASN A 95 11.02 15.42 22.18
N SER A 96 10.71 15.01 23.41
CA SER A 96 10.40 15.94 24.51
C SER A 96 11.05 15.48 25.82
N GLY A 97 12.31 15.84 26.03
CA GLY A 97 12.99 15.59 27.31
C GLY A 97 14.49 15.78 27.22
N GLY A 98 14.94 17.02 27.03
CA GLY A 98 16.37 17.29 26.91
C GLY A 98 16.78 18.75 26.92
N VAL A 99 16.09 19.60 27.69
CA VAL A 99 16.63 20.87 28.15
C VAL A 99 15.98 21.21 29.48
N ASP A 100 16.67 20.91 30.57
CA ASP A 100 16.66 21.83 31.71
C ASP A 100 18.06 21.83 32.33
N SER A 101 18.75 22.93 32.08
CA SER A 101 19.95 23.34 32.79
C SER A 101 19.49 24.21 33.94
N GLY A 102 19.83 23.82 35.17
CA GLY A 102 19.59 24.59 36.39
C GLY A 102 20.36 23.99 37.56
#